data_AF-A0A2H0C7B7-F1
#
_entry.id   AF-A0A2H0C7B7-F1
#
_cell.length_a   1.000
_cell.length_b   1.000
_cell.length_c   1.000
_cell.angle_alpha   90.00
_cell.angle_beta   90.00
_cell.angle_gamma   90.00
#
_symmetry.space_group_name_H-M   'P 1'
#
loop_
_entity.id
_entity.type
_entity.pdbx_description
1 polymer ?
#
loop_
_entity_poly.entity_id
_entity_poly.type
_entity_poly.pdbx_seq_one_letter_code
_entity_poly.pdbx_strand_id
1 'polypeptide(L)' 'MKVRASIKPMCKDCRLILRRSGKKKKVIRRIVCKNPKHKQRQG' A
#
# COMPACT_ATOMS: atom_id res chain seq x y z
N MET A 1 3.28 4.12 8.53
CA MET A 1 3.12 3.72 7.11
C MET A 1 4.38 4.12 6.38
N LYS A 2 5.05 3.19 5.68
CA LYS A 2 6.33 3.43 5.01
C LYS A 2 6.10 3.77 3.52
N VAL A 3 6.63 4.88 3.03
CA VAL A 3 6.52 5.27 1.60
C VAL A 3 7.76 4.77 0.86
N ARG A 4 7.57 4.05 -0.24
CA ARG A 4 8.66 3.47 -1.05
C ARG A 4 8.24 3.43 -2.52
N ALA A 5 9.22 3.55 -3.43
CA ALA A 5 8.98 3.40 -4.87
C ALA A 5 8.50 1.99 -5.24
N SER A 6 9.03 0.97 -4.56
CA SER A 6 8.62 -0.44 -4.70
C SER A 6 8.08 -0.98 -3.37
N ILE A 7 6.89 -1.55 -3.41
CA ILE A 7 6.22 -2.12 -2.25
C ILE A 7 6.00 -3.62 -2.48
N LYS A 8 6.40 -4.45 -1.50
CA LYS A 8 6.22 -5.91 -1.53
C LYS A 8 5.60 -6.40 -0.22
N PRO A 9 4.70 -7.40 -0.27
CA PRO A 9 4.16 -8.02 0.94
C PRO A 9 5.28 -8.67 1.76
N MET A 10 5.22 -8.55 3.08
CA MET A 10 6.24 -9.06 4.00
C MET A 10 5.78 -10.30 4.78
N CYS A 11 4.48 -10.56 4.84
CA CYS A 11 3.89 -11.70 5.54
C CYS A 11 2.59 -12.14 4.85
N LYS A 12 2.03 -13.28 5.29
CA LYS A 12 0.81 -13.88 4.72
C LYS A 12 -0.42 -12.95 4.80
N ASP A 13 -0.47 -12.11 5.84
CA ASP A 13 -1.55 -11.12 6.04
C ASP A 13 -1.37 -9.81 5.25
N CYS A 14 -0.24 -9.61 4.58
CA CYS A 14 -0.03 -8.40 3.78
C CYS A 14 -0.86 -8.46 2.51
N ARG A 15 -1.77 -7.52 2.33
CA ARG A 15 -2.61 -7.40 1.13
C ARG A 15 -2.25 -6.14 0.36
N LEU A 16 -2.04 -6.31 -0.95
CA LEU A 16 -1.89 -5.20 -1.87
C LEU A 16 -3.27 -4.63 -2.21
N ILE A 17 -3.48 -3.35 -1.91
CA ILE A 17 -4.72 -2.64 -2.19
C ILE A 17 -4.44 -1.50 -3.17
N LEU A 18 -5.32 -1.39 -4.16
CA LEU A 18 -5.37 -0.28 -5.10
C LEU A 18 -6.43 0.71 -4.60
N ARG A 19 -6.01 1.94 -4.31
CA ARG A 19 -6.94 3.00 -3.89
C ARG A 19 -6.97 4.08 -4.96
N ARG A 20 -8.16 4.35 -5.50
CA ARG A 20 -8.40 5.50 -6.38
C ARG A 20 -8.63 6.73 -5.51
N SER A 21 -7.84 7.78 -5.69
CA SER A 21 -8.02 9.03 -4.96
C SER A 21 -8.42 10.16 -5.91
N GLY A 22 -9.66 10.66 -5.76
CA GLY A 22 -10.14 11.93 -6.32
C GLY A 22 -10.45 11.96 -7.83
N LYS A 23 -10.94 13.14 -8.27
CA LYS A 23 -11.40 13.51 -9.63
C LYS A 23 -10.44 13.17 -10.78
N LYS A 24 -9.14 12.96 -10.52
CA LYS A 24 -8.07 12.78 -11.54
C LYS A 24 -7.67 11.31 -11.82
N LYS A 25 -8.49 10.30 -11.46
CA LYS A 25 -8.22 8.86 -11.72
C LYS A 25 -6.81 8.36 -11.31
N LYS A 26 -6.16 8.97 -10.30
CA LYS A 26 -4.84 8.51 -9.83
C LYS A 26 -5.01 7.23 -9.00
N VAL A 27 -4.36 6.16 -9.44
CA VAL A 27 -4.33 4.86 -8.73
C VAL A 27 -3.10 4.82 -7.82
N ILE A 28 -3.33 4.62 -6.52
CA ILE A 28 -2.26 4.51 -5.52
C ILE A 28 -2.23 3.07 -5.01
N ARG A 29 -1.07 2.41 -5.10
CA ARG A 29 -0.87 1.09 -4.49
C ARG A 29 -0.45 1.24 -3.04
N ARG A 30 -1.01 0.43 -2.16
CA ARG A 30 -0.66 0.37 -0.73
C ARG A 30 -0.66 -1.06 -0.25
N ILE A 31 0.17 -1.37 0.74
CA ILE A 31 0.09 -2.63 1.49
C ILE A 31 -0.59 -2.35 2.81
N VAL A 32 -1.66 -3.09 3.08
CA VAL A 32 -2.29 -3.14 4.39
C VAL A 32 -1.98 -4.46 5.06
N CYS A 33 -1.88 -4.42 6.39
CA CYS A 33 -1.63 -5.57 7.23
C CYS A 33 -2.22 -5.26 8.61
N LYS A 34 -2.55 -6.31 9.37
CA LYS A 34 -2.89 -6.19 10.80
C LYS A 34 -1.72 -5.57 11.58
N ASN A 35 -0.49 -5.99 11.28
CA ASN A 35 0.72 -5.39 11.85
C ASN A 35 0.99 -3.98 11.24
N PRO A 36 1.00 -2.90 12.03
CA PRO A 36 1.24 -1.54 11.53
C PRO A 36 2.65 -1.33 10.95
N LYS A 37 3.64 -2.16 11.33
CA LYS A 37 5.02 -2.10 10.82
C LYS A 37 5.14 -2.49 9.34
N HIS A 38 4.18 -3.23 8.82
CA HIS A 38 4.15 -3.71 7.43
C HIS A 38 3.39 -2.78 6.46
N LYS A 39 2.66 -1.78 6.98
CA LYS A 39 1.87 -0.86 6.13
C LYS A 39 2.78 -0.03 5.23
N GLN A 40 2.60 -0.13 3.92
CA GLN A 40 3.41 0.57 2.91
C GLN A 40 2.54 1.35 1.90
N ARG A 41 3.09 2.39 1.28
CA ARG A 41 2.47 3.15 0.19
C ARG A 41 3.46 3.31 -0.96
N GLN A 42 3.01 3.02 -2.17
CA GLN A 42 3.74 3.35 -3.39
C GLN A 42 3.53 4.81 -3.71
N GLY A 43 4.62 5.56 -3.75
CA GLY A 43 4.65 7.00 -3.94
C GLY A 43 6.07 7.51 -3.89
#